data_AF-A0A099I2A1-F1
#
_entry.id   AF-A0A099I2A1-F1
#
_cell.length_a   1.000
_cell.length_b   1.000
_cell.length_c   1.000
_cell.angle_alpha   90.00
_cell.angle_beta   90.00
_cell.angle_gamma   90.00
#
_symmetry.space_group_name_H-M   'P 1'
#
loop_
_entity.id
_entity.type
_entity.pdbx_description
1 polymer ?
#
loop_
_entity_poly.entity_id
_entity_poly.type
_entity_poly.pdbx_seq_one_letter_code
_entity_poly.pdbx_strand_id
1 'polypeptide(L)'
;MSRQKHPKDGFQHSDYGRIRKVCSIWICIGHNNQKNDVINTYRIQETCETKIWHAAKEDYDLLTAVMVYPKKEGVRKVQDIPNAVEQED
;
A
#
# COMPACT_ATOMS: atom_id res chain seq x y z
N MET A 1 -7.16 11.45 -27.08
CA MET A 1 -5.71 11.45 -26.76
C MET A 1 -5.47 12.39 -25.58
N SER A 2 -5.61 11.88 -24.35
CA SER A 2 -5.43 12.65 -23.11
C SER A 2 -3.94 12.91 -22.87
N ARG A 3 -3.45 14.08 -23.29
CA ARG A 3 -2.13 14.58 -22.89
C ARG A 3 -2.20 14.95 -21.40
N GLN A 4 -1.57 14.16 -20.53
CA GLN A 4 -1.29 14.60 -19.16
C GLN A 4 -0.40 15.85 -19.25
N LYS A 5 -1.00 17.01 -18.97
CA LYS A 5 -0.30 18.27 -18.80
C LYS A 5 0.42 18.19 -17.45
N HIS A 6 1.75 18.10 -17.46
CA HIS A 6 2.55 18.35 -16.26
C HIS A 6 2.13 19.73 -15.70
N PRO A 7 1.54 19.80 -14.48
CA PRO A 7 1.25 21.08 -13.85
C PRO A 7 2.58 21.81 -13.61
N LYS A 8 2.58 23.14 -13.79
CA LYS A 8 3.75 23.98 -13.50
C LYS A 8 4.10 24.02 -12.01
N ASP A 9 3.27 23.45 -11.13
CA ASP A 9 3.52 23.25 -9.70
C ASP A 9 3.57 21.76 -9.32
N GLY A 10 3.79 20.88 -10.30
CA GLY A 10 4.05 19.46 -10.03
C GLY A 10 5.39 19.26 -9.31
N PHE A 11 5.86 18.02 -9.22
CA PHE A 11 7.11 17.54 -8.59
C PHE A 11 8.45 18.21 -9.03
N GLN A 12 8.52 19.54 -9.11
CA GLN A 12 9.60 20.36 -9.67
C GLN A 12 10.83 20.48 -8.76
N HIS A 13 10.74 19.99 -7.51
CA HIS A 13 11.86 19.95 -6.55
C HIS A 13 12.20 18.53 -6.11
N SER A 14 11.68 17.53 -6.81
CA SER A 14 12.00 16.14 -6.52
C SER A 14 13.28 15.80 -7.27
N ASP A 15 14.38 15.67 -6.54
CA ASP A 15 15.62 15.17 -7.09
C ASP A 15 15.45 13.65 -7.33
N TYR A 16 14.82 13.29 -8.46
CA TYR A 16 14.46 11.90 -8.77
C TYR A 16 15.69 10.96 -8.83
N GLY A 17 16.90 11.50 -9.00
CA GLY A 17 18.15 10.76 -8.91
C GLY A 17 18.55 10.38 -7.48
N ARG A 18 17.85 10.90 -6.46
CA ARG A 18 18.12 10.69 -5.04
C ARG A 18 16.93 9.96 -4.38
N ILE A 19 16.64 8.75 -4.87
CA ILE A 19 15.65 7.87 -4.24
C ILE A 19 16.13 7.55 -2.82
N ARG A 20 15.54 8.20 -1.81
CA ARG A 20 15.95 8.06 -0.41
C ARG A 20 15.35 6.85 0.29
N LYS A 21 14.11 6.48 -0.07
CA LYS A 21 13.39 5.28 0.35
C LYS A 21 12.06 5.21 -0.38
N VAL A 22 11.71 4.04 -0.91
CA VAL A 22 10.44 3.76 -1.58
C VAL A 22 9.54 3.00 -0.62
N CYS A 23 8.35 3.55 -0.37
CA CYS A 23 7.28 2.85 0.34
C CYS A 23 6.21 2.44 -0.67
N SER A 24 5.95 1.14 -0.77
CA SER A 24 4.94 0.58 -1.66
C SER A 24 3.80 0.00 -0.83
N ILE A 25 2.61 0.59 -0.92
CA ILE A 25 1.42 0.15 -0.17
C ILE A 25 0.48 -0.60 -1.11
N TRP A 26 0.18 -1.86 -0.79
CA TRP A 26 -0.69 -2.73 -1.57
C TRP A 26 -1.95 -3.02 -0.77
N ILE A 27 -3.09 -2.56 -1.29
CA ILE A 27 -4.41 -2.78 -0.67
C ILE A 27 -5.01 -4.04 -1.28
N CYS A 28 -5.02 -5.11 -0.50
CA CYS A 28 -5.46 -6.44 -0.92
C CYS A 28 -6.94 -6.64 -0.58
N ILE A 29 -7.87 -6.21 -1.45
CA ILE A 29 -9.32 -6.28 -1.17
C ILE A 29 -9.85 -7.73 -1.28
N GLY A 30 -9.34 -8.54 -2.22
CA GLY A 30 -9.78 -9.91 -2.48
C GLY A 30 -9.08 -11.01 -1.66
N HIS A 31 -8.76 -10.77 -0.40
CA HIS A 31 -8.04 -11.74 0.46
C HIS A 31 -8.99 -12.75 1.12
N ASN A 32 -8.46 -13.82 1.73
CA ASN A 32 -9.24 -14.78 2.50
C ASN A 32 -9.60 -14.25 3.89
N ASN A 33 -10.64 -14.77 4.55
CA ASN A 33 -11.11 -14.22 5.83
C ASN A 33 -10.09 -14.34 6.97
N GLN A 34 -9.11 -15.25 6.85
CA GLN A 34 -8.00 -15.38 7.80
C GLN A 34 -7.11 -14.13 7.84
N LYS A 35 -7.08 -13.34 6.77
CA LYS A 35 -6.30 -12.11 6.65
C LYS A 35 -7.11 -10.85 6.90
N ASN A 36 -8.35 -10.95 7.38
CA ASN A 36 -9.15 -9.78 7.70
C ASN A 36 -8.44 -8.91 8.75
N ASP A 37 -8.38 -7.61 8.49
CA ASP A 37 -7.79 -6.63 9.40
C ASP A 37 -6.29 -6.85 9.68
N VAL A 38 -5.57 -7.41 8.70
CA VAL A 38 -4.15 -7.70 8.80
C VAL A 38 -3.34 -6.64 8.04
N ILE A 39 -2.22 -6.22 8.64
CA ILE A 39 -1.22 -5.40 7.96
C ILE A 39 0.13 -6.09 8.09
N ASN A 40 0.74 -6.42 6.95
CA ASN A 40 2.06 -7.02 6.89
C ASN A 40 3.05 -6.01 6.30
N THR A 41 4.22 -5.89 6.91
CA THR A 41 5.33 -5.08 6.39
C THR A 41 6.47 -5.99 6.00
N TYR A 42 6.98 -5.81 4.80
CA TYR A 42 8.11 -6.53 4.22
C TYR A 42 9.25 -5.55 4.00
N ARG A 43 10.44 -5.94 4.45
CA ARG A 43 11.70 -5.17 4.33
C ARG A 43 12.75 -6.07 3.69
N ILE A 44 13.73 -5.45 3.04
CA ILE A 44 14.86 -6.18 2.47
C ILE A 44 15.91 -6.38 3.56
N GLN A 45 16.39 -7.62 3.68
CA GLN A 45 17.49 -7.98 4.55
C GLN A 45 18.48 -8.81 3.73
N GLU A 46 19.75 -8.43 3.78
CA GLU A 46 20.83 -9.19 3.16
C GLU A 46 21.24 -10.36 4.06
N THR A 47 21.47 -11.53 3.46
CA THR A 47 22.17 -12.67 4.07
C THR A 47 23.26 -13.16 3.12
N CYS A 48 24.39 -13.61 3.68
CA CYS A 48 25.55 -14.07 2.90
C CYS A 48 25.70 -15.58 3.07
N GLU A 49 25.35 -16.34 2.02
CA GLU A 49 25.34 -17.81 2.09
C GLU A 49 26.70 -18.46 1.75
N THR A 50 27.63 -17.71 1.19
CA THR A 50 28.94 -18.22 0.76
C THR A 50 30.07 -17.32 1.25
N LYS A 51 30.57 -16.43 0.40
CA LYS A 51 31.58 -15.46 0.78
C LYS A 51 30.92 -14.31 1.52
N ILE A 52 31.43 -13.99 2.70
CA ILE A 52 30.94 -12.86 3.50
C ILE A 52 31.42 -11.56 2.86
N TRP A 53 30.48 -10.83 2.28
CA TRP A 53 30.63 -9.44 1.88
C TRP A 53 29.31 -8.73 2.14
N HIS A 54 29.34 -7.61 2.84
CA HIS A 54 28.14 -6.88 3.24
C HIS A 54 28.09 -5.52 2.57
N ALA A 55 26.98 -5.21 1.90
CA ALA A 55 26.67 -3.86 1.47
C ALA A 55 26.25 -2.99 2.66
N ALA A 56 26.37 -1.66 2.54
CA ALA A 56 25.78 -0.76 3.52
C ALA A 56 24.25 -0.90 3.47
N LYS A 57 23.58 -0.83 4.62
CA LYS A 57 22.13 -1.05 4.68
C LYS A 57 21.38 -0.07 3.80
N GLU A 58 21.88 1.15 3.71
CA GLU A 58 21.31 2.23 2.93
C GLU A 58 21.30 1.90 1.42
N ASP A 59 22.19 1.02 0.96
CA ASP A 59 22.31 0.64 -0.45
C ASP A 59 21.30 -0.45 -0.86
N TYR A 60 20.89 -1.32 0.08
CA TYR A 60 19.95 -2.42 -0.21
C TYR A 60 18.55 -2.24 0.42
N ASP A 61 18.42 -1.56 1.56
CA ASP A 61 17.15 -1.30 2.26
C ASP A 61 16.42 -0.08 1.67
N LEU A 62 16.34 0.00 0.34
CA LEU A 62 15.71 1.10 -0.37
C LEU A 62 14.19 0.93 -0.52
N LEU A 63 13.66 -0.29 -0.31
CA LEU A 63 12.26 -0.64 -0.54
C LEU A 63 11.61 -1.21 0.72
N THR A 64 10.44 -0.67 1.06
CA THR A 64 9.53 -1.25 2.04
C THR A 64 8.17 -1.50 1.38
N ALA A 65 7.69 -2.74 1.44
CA ALA A 65 6.35 -3.10 0.95
C ALA A 65 5.40 -3.30 2.14
N VAL A 66 4.25 -2.64 2.12
CA VAL A 66 3.19 -2.78 3.13
C VAL A 66 1.99 -3.40 2.45
N MET A 67 1.60 -4.60 2.86
CA MET A 67 0.34 -5.23 2.44
C MET A 67 -0.73 -4.96 3.48
N VAL A 68 -1.80 -4.30 3.06
CA VAL A 68 -2.97 -3.98 3.88
C VAL A 68 -4.11 -4.87 3.44
N TYR A 69 -4.71 -5.57 4.41
CA TYR A 69 -5.87 -6.43 4.22
C TYR A 69 -7.05 -5.86 5.02
N PRO A 70 -7.87 -4.98 4.43
CA PRO A 70 -8.99 -4.36 5.13
C PRO A 70 -9.98 -5.41 5.60
N LYS A 71 -10.58 -5.25 6.77
CA LYS A 71 -11.65 -6.13 7.20
C LYS A 71 -12.76 -6.16 6.13
N LYS A 72 -13.15 -7.36 5.69
CA LYS A 72 -14.40 -7.52 4.94
C LYS A 72 -15.54 -7.16 5.88
N GLU A 73 -16.15 -6.01 5.67
CA GLU A 73 -17.46 -5.77 6.27
C GLU A 73 -18.40 -6.85 5.72
N GLY A 74 -19.05 -7.60 6.62
CA GLY A 74 -20.19 -8.39 6.21
C GLY A 74 -21.16 -7.42 5.54
N VAL A 75 -21.59 -7.73 4.32
CA VAL A 75 -22.63 -6.97 3.62
C VAL A 75 -23.72 -6.72 4.65
N ARG A 76 -23.88 -5.46 5.10
CA ARG A 76 -25.00 -5.10 5.97
C ARG A 76 -26.23 -5.46 5.15
N LYS A 77 -26.94 -6.51 5.55
CA LYS A 77 -28.25 -6.75 4.95
C LYS A 77 -29.10 -5.57 5.39
N VAL A 78 -29.83 -4.99 4.45
CA VAL A 78 -30.75 -3.85 4.68
C VAL A 78 -31.72 -4.12 5.85
N GLN A 79 -31.90 -5.40 6.21
CA GLN A 79 -32.71 -5.88 7.33
C GLN A 79 -32.21 -5.49 8.74
N ASP A 80 -30.96 -5.02 8.89
CA ASP A 80 -30.40 -4.62 10.20
C ASP A 80 -30.49 -3.11 10.49
N ILE A 81 -31.19 -2.33 9.65
CA ILE A 81 -31.43 -0.90 9.88
C ILE A 81 -32.83 -0.72 10.51
N PRO A 82 -32.96 -0.53 11.83
CA PRO A 82 -34.23 -0.08 12.38
C PRO A 82 -34.48 1.36 11.87
N ASN A 83 -35.60 1.54 11.17
CA ASN A 83 -36.13 2.80 10.61
C ASN A 83 -35.41 3.36 9.36
N ALA A 84 -35.40 2.62 8.26
CA ALA A 84 -35.41 3.27 6.95
C ALA A 84 -36.81 3.86 6.72
N VAL A 85 -36.96 5.17 6.92
CA VAL A 85 -38.16 5.91 6.52
C VAL A 85 -38.12 5.98 4.99
N GLU A 86 -39.08 5.34 4.33
CA GLU A 86 -39.33 5.58 2.90
C GLU A 86 -39.72 7.06 2.73
N GLN A 87 -38.91 7.81 1.98
CA GLN A 87 -39.35 9.07 1.39
C GLN A 87 -39.79 8.74 -0.03
N GLU A 88 -41.10 8.86 -0.27
CA GLU A 88 -41.68 8.89 -1.61
C GLU A 88 -41.36 10.26 -2.26
N ASP A 89 -40.93 10.23 -3.52
CA ASP A 89 -40.97 11.36 -4.46
C ASP A 89 -42.20 11.24 -5.36
#